data_AF-A0A0R3RMB1-F1
#
_entry.id   AF-A0A0R3RMB1-F1
#
_cell.length_a   1.000
_cell.length_b   1.000
_cell.length_c   1.000
_cell.angle_alpha   90.00
_cell.angle_beta   90.00
_cell.angle_gamma   90.00
#
_symmetry.space_group_name_H-M   'P 1'
#
loop_
_entity.id
_entity.type
_entity.pdbx_description
1 polymer ?
#
loop_
_entity_poly.entity_id
_entity_poly.type
_entity_poly.pdbx_seq_one_letter_code
_entity_poly.pdbx_strand_id
1 'polypeptide(L)'
;GERERKEWVKEVFDATNTTRERRRWLTNFCHRADRDPPFRLFFVESICDDPDIINANITEVKVNSPDYKGHMTEEEAKEDFLKRIENYKLQYEPIDDEFDDALSFIKVINAGRSFFVHNVNGHVQSRVVYFLMNIHLLPRSIYLTRHGESEYNRIGRLGGDSPLSANGVEYAKKLRDYFKAEKIPGDLRIWSSQKIRAAQTAQQLSDLAVHVEFLKVLDEIDAGICEGLTYTDFEERYPKQFADRDKDKYHYRYPSGESYEDLVGRLEPVIMELERQSNVLVVSHQV
;
A
#
# COMPACT_ATOMS: atom_id res chain seq x y z
N GLY A 1 12.20 -3.89 34.21
CA GLY A 1 12.02 -4.93 33.19
C GLY A 1 11.13 -4.43 32.07
N GLU A 2 11.41 -3.23 31.55
CA GLU A 2 10.73 -2.65 30.41
C GLU A 2 11.84 -2.26 29.44
N ARG A 3 12.01 -3.06 28.39
CA ARG A 3 12.77 -2.65 27.22
C ARG A 3 11.86 -1.63 26.53
N GLU A 4 12.13 -0.34 26.73
CA GLU A 4 11.68 0.69 25.80
C GLU A 4 11.93 0.16 24.39
N ARG A 5 10.86 -0.07 23.62
CA ARG A 5 10.97 -0.40 22.20
C ARG A 5 11.60 0.82 21.56
N LYS A 6 12.92 0.80 21.32
CA LYS A 6 13.59 1.80 20.49
C LYS A 6 12.85 1.83 19.16
N GLU A 7 12.14 2.93 18.90
CA GLU A 7 11.48 3.17 17.63
C GLU A 7 12.54 3.14 16.53
N TRP A 8 12.39 2.23 15.58
CA TRP A 8 13.24 2.19 14.41
C TRP A 8 12.82 3.35 13.50
N VAL A 9 13.53 4.47 13.59
CA VAL A 9 13.33 5.61 12.69
C VAL A 9 13.88 5.22 11.31
N LYS A 10 13.01 5.25 10.30
CA LYS A 10 13.35 5.04 8.89
C LYS A 10 13.23 6.39 8.19
N GLU A 11 14.26 6.80 7.49
CA GLU A 11 14.29 8.06 6.75
C GLU A 11 14.53 7.78 5.27
N VAL A 12 13.78 8.47 4.40
CA VAL A 12 13.98 8.43 2.94
C VAL A 12 14.67 9.73 2.52
N PHE A 13 15.91 9.62 2.06
CA PHE A 13 16.66 10.77 1.58
C PHE A 13 16.51 10.89 0.06
N ASP A 14 15.49 11.64 -0.37
CA ASP A 14 15.19 11.86 -1.79
C ASP A 14 16.09 12.94 -2.40
N ALA A 15 17.06 12.50 -3.21
CA ALA A 15 17.95 13.35 -4.00
C ALA A 15 18.57 12.53 -5.13
N THR A 16 19.12 13.19 -6.15
CA THR A 16 19.71 12.51 -7.32
C THR A 16 20.90 11.62 -6.95
N ASN A 17 21.78 12.06 -6.04
CA ASN A 17 22.94 11.31 -5.52
C ASN A 17 23.76 10.57 -6.62
N THR A 18 23.90 11.22 -7.77
CA THR A 18 24.40 10.64 -9.02
C THR A 18 25.91 10.43 -9.05
N THR A 19 26.69 10.98 -8.13
CA THR A 19 28.16 10.83 -8.08
C THR A 19 28.60 9.91 -6.95
N ARG A 20 29.71 9.18 -7.15
CA ARG A 20 30.31 8.32 -6.12
C ARG A 20 30.79 9.12 -4.92
N GLU A 21 31.33 10.32 -5.15
CA GLU A 21 31.76 11.22 -4.07
C GLU A 21 30.60 11.55 -3.12
N ARG A 22 29.43 11.89 -3.67
CA ARG A 22 28.23 12.19 -2.88
C ARG A 22 27.75 10.98 -2.09
N ARG A 23 27.74 9.79 -2.71
CA ARG A 23 27.37 8.54 -2.03
C ARG A 23 28.36 8.16 -0.92
N ARG A 24 29.67 8.32 -1.15
CA ARG A 24 30.70 8.11 -0.10
C ARG A 24 30.52 9.06 1.07
N TRP A 25 30.22 10.33 0.81
CA TRP A 25 29.91 11.29 1.87
C TRP A 25 28.70 10.85 2.72
N LEU A 26 27.63 10.35 2.08
CA LEU A 26 26.47 9.80 2.78
C LEU A 26 26.83 8.56 3.61
N THR A 27 27.59 7.62 3.04
CA THR A 27 28.07 6.43 3.75
C THR A 27 28.87 6.83 5.00
N ASN A 28 29.80 7.78 4.87
CA ASN A 28 30.59 8.29 6.00
C ASN A 28 29.70 8.98 7.04
N PHE A 29 28.72 9.77 6.62
CA PHE A 29 27.76 10.41 7.52
C PHE A 29 26.93 9.39 8.32
N CYS A 30 26.51 8.29 7.69
CA CYS A 30 25.72 7.22 8.32
C CYS A 30 26.55 6.40 9.33
N HIS A 31 27.84 6.18 9.02
CA HIS A 31 28.77 5.38 9.81
C HIS A 31 29.74 6.19 10.69
N ARG A 32 29.42 7.46 11.00
CA ARG A 32 30.29 8.26 11.88
C ARG A 32 30.50 7.57 13.22
N ALA A 33 31.75 7.58 13.70
CA ALA A 33 32.17 6.86 14.90
C ALA A 33 31.52 7.36 16.20
N ASP A 34 31.00 8.59 16.21
CA ASP A 34 30.27 9.19 17.33
C ASP A 34 28.78 8.76 17.38
N ARG A 35 28.32 7.94 16.43
CA ARG A 35 26.95 7.41 16.36
C ARG A 35 26.91 5.93 16.71
N ASP A 36 26.26 5.60 17.83
CA ASP A 36 26.03 4.23 18.30
C ASP A 36 24.53 3.96 18.57
N PRO A 37 23.87 3.06 17.82
CA PRO A 37 24.39 2.30 16.68
C PRO A 37 24.51 3.15 15.39
N PRO A 38 25.40 2.79 14.45
CA PRO A 38 25.48 3.45 13.16
C PRO A 38 24.17 3.27 12.37
N PHE A 39 23.87 4.24 11.49
CA PHE A 39 22.73 4.10 10.59
C PHE A 39 23.06 3.09 9.50
N ARG A 40 22.13 2.17 9.25
CA ARG A 40 22.18 1.30 8.07
C ARG A 40 21.74 2.09 6.87
N LEU A 41 22.49 1.97 5.77
CA LEU A 41 22.21 2.64 4.50
C LEU A 41 21.79 1.60 3.46
N PHE A 42 20.76 1.91 2.68
CA PHE A 42 20.28 1.08 1.58
C PHE A 42 19.94 1.99 0.40
N PHE A 43 20.63 1.85 -0.72
CA PHE A 43 20.38 2.67 -1.89
C PHE A 43 19.31 2.05 -2.79
N VAL A 44 18.40 2.88 -3.29
CA VAL A 44 17.44 2.52 -4.34
C VAL A 44 17.76 3.39 -5.55
N GLU A 45 18.31 2.79 -6.60
CA GLU A 45 18.65 3.47 -7.84
C GLU A 45 17.57 3.16 -8.89
N SER A 46 16.83 4.17 -9.34
CA SER A 46 15.89 4.03 -10.46
C SER A 46 16.59 4.37 -11.76
N ILE A 47 16.71 3.38 -12.65
CA ILE A 47 17.38 3.51 -13.95
C ILE A 47 16.29 3.36 -15.02
N CYS A 48 16.14 4.36 -15.88
CA CYS A 48 15.20 4.30 -16.99
C CYS A 48 15.89 4.81 -18.25
N ASP A 49 16.04 3.95 -19.25
CA ASP A 49 16.53 4.29 -20.59
C ASP A 49 15.43 4.14 -21.67
N ASP A 50 14.26 3.62 -21.28
CA ASP A 50 13.07 3.53 -22.13
C ASP A 50 12.50 4.94 -22.42
N PRO A 51 12.53 5.41 -23.69
CA PRO A 51 12.04 6.74 -24.05
C PRO A 51 10.55 6.93 -23.79
N ASP A 52 9.74 5.87 -23.91
CA ASP A 52 8.29 5.97 -23.75
C ASP A 52 7.93 6.20 -22.27
N ILE A 53 8.60 5.49 -21.37
CA ILE A 53 8.46 5.68 -19.92
C ILE A 53 8.95 7.07 -19.50
N ILE A 54 10.09 7.51 -20.01
CA ILE A 54 10.62 8.85 -19.73
C ILE A 54 9.63 9.92 -20.19
N ASN A 55 9.13 9.82 -21.42
CA ASN A 55 8.17 10.77 -21.97
C ASN A 55 6.87 10.82 -21.15
N ALA A 56 6.32 9.65 -20.78
CA ALA A 56 5.11 9.57 -19.96
C ALA A 56 5.30 10.25 -18.59
N ASN A 57 6.42 9.99 -17.90
CA ASN A 57 6.74 10.60 -16.61
C ASN A 57 6.88 12.13 -16.68
N ILE A 58 7.45 12.65 -17.78
CA ILE A 58 7.59 14.10 -17.99
C ILE A 58 6.21 14.75 -18.12
N THR A 59 5.35 14.18 -18.98
CA THR A 59 3.99 14.70 -19.19
C THR A 59 3.16 14.66 -17.92
N GLU A 60 3.18 13.54 -17.18
CA GLU A 60 2.31 13.35 -16.02
C GLU A 60 2.72 14.20 -14.81
N VAL A 61 4.01 14.18 -14.45
CA VAL A 61 4.49 14.73 -13.17
C VAL A 61 5.00 16.16 -13.33
N LYS A 62 5.57 16.51 -14.48
CA LYS A 62 6.34 17.76 -14.63
C LYS A 62 5.56 18.89 -15.28
N VAL A 63 4.67 18.62 -16.22
CA VAL A 63 3.76 19.66 -16.76
C VAL A 63 2.89 20.27 -15.64
N ASN A 64 2.54 19.46 -14.64
CA ASN A 64 1.76 19.89 -13.48
C ASN A 64 2.61 20.30 -12.25
N SER A 65 3.95 20.22 -12.35
CA SER A 65 4.87 20.57 -11.26
C SER A 65 4.80 22.08 -10.95
N PRO A 66 4.95 22.49 -9.68
CA PRO A 66 5.11 23.90 -9.32
C PRO A 66 6.23 24.61 -10.09
N ASP A 67 7.28 23.88 -10.50
CA ASP A 67 8.41 24.42 -11.27
C ASP A 67 8.02 24.94 -12.66
N TYR A 68 6.92 24.42 -13.23
CA TYR A 68 6.56 24.63 -14.64
C TYR A 68 5.15 25.22 -14.82
N LYS A 69 4.25 24.96 -13.86
CA LYS A 69 2.84 25.37 -13.92
C LYS A 69 2.69 26.89 -14.04
N GLY A 70 2.14 27.35 -15.17
CA GLY A 70 1.84 28.76 -15.42
C GLY A 70 3.03 29.62 -15.85
N HIS A 71 4.22 29.02 -15.99
CA HIS A 71 5.44 29.72 -16.39
C HIS A 71 5.92 29.39 -17.81
N MET A 72 5.54 28.24 -18.36
CA MET A 72 5.92 27.81 -19.72
C MET A 72 4.90 26.84 -20.32
N THR A 73 4.97 26.60 -21.64
CA THR A 73 4.12 25.59 -22.30
C THR A 73 4.58 24.17 -21.99
N GLU A 74 3.76 23.18 -22.32
CA GLU A 74 4.09 21.76 -22.14
C GLU A 74 5.33 21.37 -22.97
N GLU A 75 5.45 21.89 -24.20
CA GLU A 75 6.60 21.64 -25.07
C GLU A 75 7.88 22.26 -24.51
N GLU A 76 7.81 23.49 -24.00
CA GLU A 76 8.95 24.18 -23.38
C GLU A 76 9.42 23.48 -22.10
N ALA A 77 8.48 23.05 -21.24
CA ALA A 77 8.78 22.29 -20.03
C ALA A 77 9.47 20.96 -20.37
N LYS A 78 9.01 20.27 -21.42
CA LYS A 78 9.62 19.03 -21.89
C LYS A 78 11.05 19.25 -22.37
N GLU A 79 11.31 20.29 -23.17
CA GLU A 79 12.65 20.61 -23.66
C GLU A 79 13.62 20.99 -22.53
N ASP A 80 13.19 21.84 -21.60
CA ASP A 80 13.99 22.21 -20.43
C ASP A 80 14.35 20.98 -19.58
N PHE A 81 13.39 20.11 -19.35
CA PHE A 81 13.60 18.90 -18.56
C PHE A 81 14.56 17.92 -19.24
N LEU A 82 14.45 17.74 -20.56
CA LEU A 82 15.40 16.93 -21.32
C LEU A 82 16.82 17.50 -21.23
N LYS A 83 17.00 18.81 -21.34
CA LYS A 83 18.32 19.46 -21.14
C LYS A 83 18.85 19.21 -19.73
N ARG A 84 17.98 19.25 -18.72
CA ARG A 84 18.35 18.95 -17.33
C ARG A 84 18.81 17.50 -17.16
N ILE A 85 18.13 16.54 -17.80
CA ILE A 85 18.56 15.13 -17.83
C ILE A 85 19.95 15.02 -18.47
N GLU A 86 20.17 15.65 -19.62
CA GLU A 86 21.48 15.61 -20.29
C GLU A 86 22.60 16.19 -19.42
N ASN A 87 22.33 17.27 -18.69
CA ASN A 87 23.28 17.82 -17.72
C ASN A 87 23.63 16.83 -16.60
N TYR A 88 22.65 16.10 -16.06
CA TYR A 88 22.93 15.07 -15.06
C TYR A 88 23.69 13.88 -15.63
N LYS A 89 23.41 13.48 -16.89
CA LYS A 89 24.14 12.39 -17.57
C LYS A 89 25.64 12.66 -17.67
N LEU A 90 26.07 13.91 -17.84
CA LEU A 90 27.49 14.27 -17.91
C LEU A 90 28.29 13.94 -16.64
N GLN A 91 27.62 13.87 -15.49
CA GLN A 91 28.24 13.62 -14.19
C GLN A 91 27.72 12.32 -13.54
N TYR A 92 26.86 11.57 -14.22
CA TYR A 92 26.24 10.40 -13.64
C TYR A 92 27.23 9.25 -13.59
N GLU A 93 27.52 8.80 -12.37
CA GLU A 93 28.25 7.59 -12.08
C GLU A 93 27.26 6.59 -11.47
N PRO A 94 26.71 5.65 -12.27
CA PRO A 94 25.82 4.61 -11.77
C PRO A 94 26.46 3.85 -10.60
N ILE A 95 25.64 3.32 -9.69
CA ILE A 95 26.16 2.38 -8.69
C ILE A 95 26.76 1.19 -9.44
N ASP A 96 27.91 0.69 -9.03
CA ASP A 96 28.60 -0.41 -9.70
C ASP A 96 29.01 -1.47 -8.67
N ASP A 97 28.70 -2.74 -8.89
CA ASP A 97 28.92 -3.80 -7.92
C ASP A 97 30.40 -4.16 -7.70
N GLU A 98 31.29 -3.80 -8.62
CA GLU A 98 32.73 -3.96 -8.43
C GLU A 98 33.34 -2.78 -7.66
N PHE A 99 32.95 -1.54 -8.00
CA PHE A 99 33.50 -0.33 -7.35
C PHE A 99 32.80 0.04 -6.04
N ASP A 100 31.53 -0.35 -5.88
CA ASP A 100 30.67 -0.05 -4.74
C ASP A 100 30.27 -1.35 -3.98
N ASP A 101 31.16 -2.36 -3.98
CA ASP A 101 30.96 -3.71 -3.43
C ASP A 101 30.43 -3.76 -1.99
N ALA A 102 30.85 -2.80 -1.16
CA ALA A 102 30.46 -2.70 0.24
C ALA A 102 29.05 -2.11 0.44
N LEU A 103 28.45 -1.48 -0.57
CA LEU A 103 27.13 -0.86 -0.45
C LEU A 103 26.02 -1.91 -0.49
N SER A 104 24.95 -1.68 0.28
CA SER A 104 23.69 -2.41 0.11
C SER A 104 22.77 -1.62 -0.82
N PHE A 105 22.33 -2.21 -1.93
CA PHE A 105 21.49 -1.49 -2.89
C PHE A 105 20.57 -2.37 -3.72
N ILE A 106 19.57 -1.72 -4.34
CA ILE A 106 18.75 -2.26 -5.41
C ILE A 106 18.72 -1.27 -6.57
N LYS A 107 18.93 -1.77 -7.79
CA LYS A 107 18.65 -1.06 -9.04
C LYS A 107 17.29 -1.50 -9.55
N VAL A 108 16.39 -0.55 -9.76
CA VAL A 108 15.07 -0.76 -10.38
C VAL A 108 15.17 -0.25 -11.81
N ILE A 109 15.17 -1.17 -12.78
CA ILE A 109 15.45 -0.84 -14.18
C ILE A 109 14.15 -0.82 -14.98
N ASN A 110 13.93 0.25 -15.74
CA ASN A 110 12.79 0.49 -16.62
C ASN A 110 11.45 0.19 -15.93
N ALA A 111 11.13 0.97 -14.89
CA ALA A 111 9.87 0.86 -14.14
C ALA A 111 9.59 -0.54 -13.55
N GLY A 112 10.63 -1.27 -13.17
CA GLY A 112 10.50 -2.60 -12.56
C GLY A 112 10.51 -3.76 -13.56
N ARG A 113 10.93 -3.53 -14.81
CA ARG A 113 11.13 -4.59 -15.81
C ARG A 113 12.21 -5.58 -15.38
N SER A 114 13.27 -5.09 -14.76
CA SER A 114 14.33 -5.93 -14.18
C SER A 114 14.92 -5.27 -12.94
N PHE A 115 15.52 -6.09 -12.08
CA PHE A 115 16.10 -5.66 -10.82
C PHE A 115 17.51 -6.22 -10.67
N PHE A 116 18.40 -5.45 -10.07
CA PHE A 116 19.71 -5.92 -9.61
C PHE A 116 19.86 -5.59 -8.14
N VAL A 117 20.10 -6.60 -7.30
CA VAL A 117 20.08 -6.48 -5.84
C VAL A 117 21.43 -6.93 -5.30
N HIS A 118 22.06 -6.11 -4.46
CA HIS A 118 23.40 -6.36 -3.95
C HIS A 118 23.48 -6.17 -2.43
N ASN A 119 24.16 -7.11 -1.76
CA ASN A 119 24.51 -7.07 -0.34
C ASN A 119 23.34 -6.69 0.60
N VAL A 120 22.20 -7.36 0.49
CA VAL A 120 21.02 -7.11 1.34
C VAL A 120 21.26 -7.63 2.76
N ASN A 121 21.16 -6.73 3.73
CA ASN A 121 21.46 -6.97 5.14
C ASN A 121 20.23 -6.79 6.03
N GLY A 122 19.68 -7.92 6.46
CA GLY A 122 18.61 -8.00 7.44
C GLY A 122 17.20 -7.82 6.87
N HIS A 123 16.22 -7.93 7.79
CA HIS A 123 14.80 -8.02 7.45
C HIS A 123 14.24 -6.77 6.76
N VAL A 124 14.62 -5.56 7.19
CA VAL A 124 14.04 -4.32 6.64
C VAL A 124 14.41 -4.13 5.18
N GLN A 125 15.68 -4.30 4.82
CA GLN A 125 16.14 -4.18 3.43
C GLN A 125 15.50 -5.26 2.54
N SER A 126 15.38 -6.50 3.05
CA SER A 126 14.71 -7.60 2.34
C SER A 126 13.23 -7.26 2.04
N ARG A 127 12.53 -6.63 2.99
CA ARG A 127 11.15 -6.16 2.77
C ARG A 127 11.06 -5.01 1.77
N VAL A 128 12.03 -4.10 1.75
CA VAL A 128 12.09 -3.03 0.74
C VAL A 128 12.28 -3.62 -0.66
N VAL A 129 13.21 -4.57 -0.82
CA VAL A 129 13.42 -5.29 -2.08
C VAL A 129 12.14 -6.01 -2.51
N TYR A 130 11.53 -6.76 -1.60
CA TYR A 130 10.27 -7.45 -1.88
C TYR A 130 9.19 -6.45 -2.33
N PHE A 131 8.98 -5.35 -1.61
CA PHE A 131 7.99 -4.34 -2.01
C PHE A 131 8.25 -3.78 -3.41
N LEU A 132 9.48 -3.34 -3.69
CA LEU A 132 9.85 -2.74 -4.98
C LEU A 132 9.70 -3.72 -6.16
N MET A 133 9.85 -5.02 -5.92
CA MET A 133 9.65 -6.06 -6.93
C MET A 133 8.18 -6.36 -7.24
N ASN A 134 7.24 -5.86 -6.42
CA ASN A 134 5.82 -6.15 -6.53
C ASN A 134 4.97 -4.94 -6.95
N ILE A 135 5.53 -3.73 -6.95
CA ILE A 135 4.81 -2.53 -7.44
C ILE A 135 4.93 -2.39 -8.97
N HIS A 136 3.94 -1.74 -9.58
CA HIS A 136 4.02 -1.31 -10.98
C HIS A 136 3.49 0.11 -11.17
N LEU A 137 3.97 0.78 -12.22
CA LEU A 137 3.63 2.18 -12.54
C LEU A 137 2.42 2.32 -13.49
N LEU A 138 1.87 1.21 -13.98
CA LEU A 138 0.69 1.28 -14.87
C LEU A 138 -0.51 1.92 -14.14
N PRO A 139 -1.20 2.90 -14.77
CA PRO A 139 -2.42 3.46 -14.24
C PRO A 139 -3.47 2.38 -13.97
N ARG A 140 -4.08 2.44 -12.79
CA ARG A 140 -5.09 1.48 -12.34
C ARG A 140 -6.06 2.12 -11.38
N SER A 141 -7.18 1.44 -11.14
CA SER A 141 -8.19 1.86 -10.16
C SER A 141 -8.44 0.75 -9.13
N ILE A 142 -8.25 1.10 -7.86
CA ILE A 142 -8.62 0.25 -6.73
C ILE A 142 -9.91 0.83 -6.14
N TYR A 143 -10.97 0.03 -6.18
CA TYR A 143 -12.27 0.37 -5.61
C TYR A 143 -12.43 -0.33 -4.27
N LEU A 144 -12.79 0.43 -3.24
CA LEU A 144 -13.04 -0.11 -1.92
C LEU A 144 -14.51 0.10 -1.57
N THR A 145 -15.15 -0.97 -1.13
CA THR A 145 -16.50 -0.88 -0.59
C THR A 145 -16.71 -1.85 0.55
N ARG A 146 -17.65 -1.51 1.42
CA ARG A 146 -18.19 -2.47 2.37
C ARG A 146 -19.20 -3.37 1.66
N HIS A 147 -19.50 -4.50 2.30
CA HIS A 147 -20.74 -5.20 2.02
C HIS A 147 -21.96 -4.28 2.15
N GLY A 148 -23.05 -4.59 1.44
CA GLY A 148 -24.33 -3.93 1.69
C GLY A 148 -24.80 -4.10 3.13
N GLU A 149 -25.78 -3.29 3.57
CA GLU A 149 -26.35 -3.41 4.93
C GLU A 149 -26.73 -4.87 5.26
N SER A 150 -26.26 -5.38 6.39
CA SER A 150 -26.61 -6.72 6.87
C SER A 150 -27.68 -6.69 7.96
N GLU A 151 -28.32 -7.83 8.24
CA GLU A 151 -29.30 -7.93 9.32
C GLU A 151 -28.71 -7.54 10.68
N TYR A 152 -27.43 -7.86 10.95
CA TYR A 152 -26.75 -7.43 12.19
C TYR A 152 -26.47 -5.93 12.22
N ASN A 153 -26.24 -5.28 11.08
CA ASN A 153 -26.13 -3.82 11.07
C ASN A 153 -27.44 -3.15 11.50
N ARG A 154 -28.60 -3.67 11.07
CA ARG A 154 -29.92 -3.12 11.41
C ARG A 154 -30.21 -3.15 12.91
N ILE A 155 -29.70 -4.16 13.60
CA ILE A 155 -29.88 -4.34 15.05
C ILE A 155 -28.63 -3.94 15.85
N GLY A 156 -27.63 -3.33 15.22
CA GLY A 156 -26.44 -2.79 15.87
C GLY A 156 -25.53 -3.84 16.52
N ARG A 157 -25.45 -5.06 15.97
CA ARG A 157 -24.59 -6.13 16.49
C ARG A 157 -23.20 -6.11 15.85
N LEU A 158 -22.19 -6.36 16.67
CA LEU A 158 -20.78 -6.49 16.29
C LEU A 158 -20.51 -7.83 15.61
N GLY A 159 -19.64 -7.82 14.59
CA GLY A 159 -19.15 -9.03 13.94
C GLY A 159 -20.25 -9.94 13.39
N GLY A 160 -20.11 -11.23 13.66
CA GLY A 160 -21.00 -12.29 13.24
C GLY A 160 -20.92 -12.58 11.74
N ASP A 161 -21.91 -13.34 11.26
CA ASP A 161 -22.01 -13.73 9.86
C ASP A 161 -23.46 -13.67 9.36
N SER A 162 -24.13 -12.55 9.65
CA SER A 162 -25.51 -12.34 9.18
C SER A 162 -25.56 -12.00 7.69
N PRO A 163 -26.63 -12.39 6.96
CA PRO A 163 -26.82 -12.07 5.55
C PRO A 163 -27.15 -10.59 5.34
N LEU A 164 -27.14 -10.18 4.08
CA LEU A 164 -27.64 -8.88 3.65
C LEU A 164 -29.12 -8.69 4.04
N SER A 165 -29.45 -7.46 4.43
CA SER A 165 -30.83 -7.02 4.55
C SER A 165 -31.45 -6.75 3.16
N ALA A 166 -32.75 -6.48 3.13
CA ALA A 166 -33.42 -6.04 1.90
C ALA A 166 -32.74 -4.80 1.28
N ASN A 167 -32.30 -3.85 2.11
CA ASN A 167 -31.55 -2.68 1.66
C ASN A 167 -30.15 -3.05 1.20
N GLY A 168 -29.49 -4.00 1.85
CA GLY A 168 -28.18 -4.51 1.43
C GLY A 168 -28.21 -5.18 0.06
N VAL A 169 -29.26 -5.95 -0.22
CA VAL A 169 -29.49 -6.55 -1.55
C VAL A 169 -29.70 -5.46 -2.61
N GLU A 170 -30.50 -4.44 -2.29
CA GLU A 170 -30.72 -3.31 -3.21
C GLU A 170 -29.44 -2.49 -3.45
N TYR A 171 -28.62 -2.30 -2.41
CA TYR A 171 -27.30 -1.70 -2.52
C TYR A 171 -26.41 -2.49 -3.48
N ALA A 172 -26.33 -3.81 -3.33
CA ALA A 172 -25.49 -4.66 -4.18
C ALA A 172 -25.92 -4.60 -5.65
N LYS A 173 -27.23 -4.51 -5.93
CA LYS A 173 -27.75 -4.29 -7.29
C LYS A 173 -27.33 -2.94 -7.87
N LYS A 174 -27.48 -1.86 -7.10
CA LYS A 174 -27.06 -0.51 -7.53
C LYS A 174 -25.55 -0.43 -7.73
N LEU A 175 -24.76 -1.10 -6.90
CA LEU A 175 -23.31 -1.21 -7.06
C LEU A 175 -22.97 -1.90 -8.38
N ARG A 176 -23.62 -3.02 -8.69
CA ARG A 176 -23.48 -3.69 -9.98
C ARG A 176 -23.83 -2.77 -11.16
N ASP A 177 -24.97 -2.07 -11.08
CA ASP A 177 -25.41 -1.17 -12.15
C ASP A 177 -24.44 0.00 -12.35
N TYR A 178 -23.85 0.52 -11.26
CA TYR A 178 -22.77 1.51 -11.31
C TYR A 178 -21.56 0.97 -12.08
N PHE A 179 -21.00 -0.17 -11.69
CA PHE A 179 -19.83 -0.75 -12.37
C PHE A 179 -20.11 -1.08 -13.85
N LYS A 180 -21.34 -1.51 -14.16
CA LYS A 180 -21.78 -1.75 -15.53
C LYS A 180 -21.84 -0.45 -16.35
N ALA A 181 -22.28 0.65 -15.75
CA ALA A 181 -22.37 1.96 -16.40
C ALA A 181 -20.99 2.60 -16.60
N GLU A 182 -20.10 2.48 -15.61
CA GLU A 182 -18.73 2.99 -15.67
C GLU A 182 -17.88 2.30 -16.75
N LYS A 183 -18.21 1.04 -17.09
CA LYS A 183 -17.49 0.24 -18.10
C LYS A 183 -15.98 0.26 -17.85
N ILE A 184 -15.59 -0.21 -16.66
CA ILE A 184 -14.19 -0.24 -16.23
C ILE A 184 -13.31 -0.84 -17.34
N PRO A 185 -12.29 -0.11 -17.82
CA PRO A 185 -11.45 -0.60 -18.90
C PRO A 185 -10.62 -1.80 -18.43
N GLY A 186 -10.45 -2.79 -19.31
CA GLY A 186 -9.65 -3.99 -19.00
C GLY A 186 -10.32 -4.94 -18.00
N ASP A 187 -9.52 -5.82 -17.41
CA ASP A 187 -10.00 -6.89 -16.55
C ASP A 187 -10.25 -6.37 -15.12
N LEU A 188 -11.50 -6.45 -14.67
CA LEU A 188 -11.87 -6.21 -13.27
C LEU A 188 -11.75 -7.52 -12.47
N ARG A 189 -10.99 -7.47 -11.37
CA ARG A 189 -11.00 -8.51 -10.32
C ARG A 189 -11.82 -8.06 -9.13
N ILE A 190 -12.48 -9.01 -8.47
CA ILE A 190 -13.22 -8.75 -7.24
C ILE A 190 -12.65 -9.60 -6.13
N TRP A 191 -12.28 -8.96 -5.03
CA TRP A 191 -11.89 -9.64 -3.80
C TRP A 191 -12.93 -9.37 -2.73
N SER A 192 -13.36 -10.42 -2.05
CA SER A 192 -14.32 -10.32 -0.97
C SER A 192 -13.84 -11.06 0.26
N SER A 193 -14.32 -10.66 1.43
CA SER A 193 -14.18 -11.52 2.60
C SER A 193 -14.99 -12.82 2.46
N GLN A 194 -14.79 -13.76 3.37
CA GLN A 194 -15.57 -14.99 3.40
C GLN A 194 -16.90 -14.85 4.14
N LYS A 195 -17.15 -13.69 4.77
CA LYS A 195 -18.40 -13.41 5.46
C LYS A 195 -19.55 -13.29 4.46
N ILE A 196 -20.69 -13.93 4.76
CA ILE A 196 -21.81 -14.11 3.85
C ILE A 196 -22.32 -12.78 3.27
N ARG A 197 -22.35 -11.71 4.07
CA ARG A 197 -22.77 -10.36 3.63
C ARG A 197 -21.88 -9.78 2.54
N ALA A 198 -20.56 -9.94 2.66
CA ALA A 198 -19.61 -9.47 1.66
C ALA A 198 -19.67 -10.37 0.42
N ALA A 199 -19.71 -11.69 0.64
CA ALA A 199 -19.82 -12.65 -0.45
C ALA A 199 -21.09 -12.46 -1.28
N GLN A 200 -22.25 -12.24 -0.65
CA GLN A 200 -23.51 -11.92 -1.33
C GLN A 200 -23.42 -10.63 -2.15
N THR A 201 -22.74 -9.61 -1.63
CA THR A 201 -22.52 -8.35 -2.35
C THR A 201 -21.64 -8.58 -3.57
N ALA A 202 -20.48 -9.22 -3.41
CA ALA A 202 -19.54 -9.53 -4.48
C ALA A 202 -20.16 -10.42 -5.57
N GLN A 203 -20.97 -11.40 -5.17
CA GLN A 203 -21.62 -12.31 -6.11
C GLN A 203 -22.57 -11.58 -7.09
N GLN A 204 -23.19 -10.46 -6.68
CA GLN A 204 -24.01 -9.65 -7.58
C GLN A 204 -23.20 -9.05 -8.75
N LEU A 205 -21.89 -8.89 -8.60
CA LEU A 205 -20.99 -8.34 -9.61
C LEU A 205 -20.19 -9.40 -10.37
N SER A 206 -20.44 -10.69 -10.10
CA SER A 206 -19.65 -11.80 -10.67
C SER A 206 -19.70 -11.87 -12.20
N ASP A 207 -20.74 -11.34 -12.84
CA ASP A 207 -20.86 -11.27 -14.31
C ASP A 207 -20.00 -10.17 -14.94
N LEU A 208 -19.52 -9.21 -14.14
CA LEU A 208 -18.69 -8.08 -14.60
C LEU A 208 -17.20 -8.30 -14.37
N ALA A 209 -16.83 -9.35 -13.63
CA ALA A 209 -15.46 -9.61 -13.21
C ALA A 209 -14.87 -10.84 -13.90
N VAL A 210 -13.57 -10.81 -14.15
CA VAL A 210 -12.84 -11.98 -14.67
C VAL A 210 -12.67 -13.04 -13.59
N HIS A 211 -12.52 -12.62 -12.34
CA HIS A 211 -12.42 -13.51 -11.19
C HIS A 211 -13.01 -12.86 -9.94
N VAL A 212 -13.68 -13.67 -9.12
CA VAL A 212 -14.13 -13.32 -7.76
C VAL A 212 -13.42 -14.21 -6.75
N GLU A 213 -12.61 -13.63 -5.86
CA GLU A 213 -11.83 -14.34 -4.85
C GLU A 213 -12.39 -14.07 -3.45
N PHE A 214 -12.54 -15.12 -2.64
CA PHE A 214 -13.03 -15.02 -1.25
C PHE A 214 -11.90 -15.25 -0.26
N LEU A 215 -11.34 -14.16 0.23
CA LEU A 215 -10.13 -14.12 1.04
C LEU A 215 -10.50 -14.02 2.53
N LYS A 216 -10.18 -15.05 3.32
CA LYS A 216 -10.39 -15.01 4.78
C LYS A 216 -9.67 -13.85 5.46
N VAL A 217 -8.52 -13.45 4.92
CA VAL A 217 -7.74 -12.30 5.39
C VAL A 217 -8.45 -10.96 5.21
N LEU A 218 -9.57 -10.90 4.47
CA LEU A 218 -10.43 -9.74 4.37
C LEU A 218 -11.60 -9.76 5.35
N ASP A 219 -11.78 -10.81 6.17
CA ASP A 219 -12.84 -10.86 7.17
C ASP A 219 -12.73 -9.69 8.16
N GLU A 220 -13.89 -9.20 8.64
CA GLU A 220 -14.00 -8.16 9.66
C GLU A 220 -13.15 -8.50 10.89
N ILE A 221 -12.75 -7.46 11.63
CA ILE A 221 -12.03 -7.63 12.90
C ILE A 221 -12.80 -8.60 13.81
N ASP A 222 -12.09 -9.59 14.33
CA ASP A 222 -12.68 -10.56 15.27
C ASP A 222 -12.92 -9.90 16.64
N ALA A 223 -14.19 -9.73 17.01
CA ALA A 223 -14.57 -9.15 18.31
C ALA A 223 -14.48 -10.17 19.46
N GLY A 224 -14.04 -11.41 19.20
CA GLY A 224 -13.83 -12.46 20.18
C GLY A 224 -15.09 -12.75 21.00
N ILE A 225 -14.97 -12.64 22.32
CA ILE A 225 -16.12 -12.84 23.23
C ILE A 225 -17.26 -11.81 23.03
N CYS A 226 -17.01 -10.73 22.29
CA CYS A 226 -17.99 -9.67 22.03
C CYS A 226 -18.73 -9.86 20.69
N GLU A 227 -18.44 -10.93 19.95
CA GLU A 227 -19.13 -11.28 18.71
C GLU A 227 -20.65 -11.39 18.91
N GLY A 228 -21.41 -10.75 18.03
CA GLY A 228 -22.86 -10.70 18.07
C GLY A 228 -23.46 -9.82 19.16
N LEU A 229 -22.68 -9.18 20.04
CA LEU A 229 -23.22 -8.24 21.02
C LEU A 229 -23.59 -6.91 20.37
N THR A 230 -24.59 -6.22 20.93
CA THR A 230 -24.77 -4.80 20.66
C THR A 230 -23.72 -3.99 21.43
N TYR A 231 -23.48 -2.73 21.05
CA TYR A 231 -22.60 -1.85 21.83
C TYR A 231 -23.10 -1.68 23.27
N THR A 232 -24.42 -1.59 23.47
CA THR A 232 -25.04 -1.53 24.80
C THR A 232 -24.78 -2.80 25.60
N ASP A 233 -25.00 -3.98 25.01
CA ASP A 233 -24.66 -5.26 25.66
C ASP A 233 -23.16 -5.35 26.00
N PHE A 234 -22.29 -4.84 25.12
CA PHE A 234 -20.85 -4.85 25.33
C PHE A 234 -20.45 -3.97 26.52
N GLU A 235 -20.99 -2.75 26.61
CA GLU A 235 -20.76 -1.83 27.73
C GLU A 235 -21.29 -2.41 29.05
N GLU A 236 -22.50 -2.99 29.05
CA GLU A 236 -23.12 -3.55 30.26
C GLU A 236 -22.41 -4.80 30.77
N ARG A 237 -22.03 -5.72 29.87
CA ARG A 237 -21.42 -7.01 30.24
C ARG A 237 -19.92 -6.89 30.50
N TYR A 238 -19.24 -6.00 29.77
CA TYR A 238 -17.79 -5.85 29.79
C TYR A 238 -17.37 -4.37 29.89
N PRO A 239 -17.79 -3.63 30.95
CA PRO A 239 -17.59 -2.18 31.06
C PRO A 239 -16.13 -1.77 31.06
N LYS A 240 -15.25 -2.60 31.66
CA LYS A 240 -13.81 -2.35 31.65
C LYS A 240 -13.25 -2.45 30.23
N GLN A 241 -13.59 -3.51 29.50
CA GLN A 241 -13.16 -3.73 28.12
C GLN A 241 -13.65 -2.63 27.19
N PHE A 242 -14.89 -2.17 27.39
CA PHE A 242 -15.46 -1.04 26.65
C PHE A 242 -14.61 0.23 26.85
N ALA A 243 -14.32 0.58 28.11
CA ALA A 243 -13.51 1.75 28.45
C ALA A 243 -12.04 1.62 27.96
N ASP A 244 -11.44 0.44 28.09
CA ASP A 244 -10.07 0.17 27.62
C ASP A 244 -9.98 0.34 26.09
N ARG A 245 -11.01 -0.12 25.36
CA ARG A 245 -11.11 0.05 23.90
C ARG A 245 -11.24 1.52 23.51
N ASP A 246 -12.06 2.30 24.21
CA ASP A 246 -12.23 3.72 23.90
C ASP A 246 -10.96 4.54 24.18
N LYS A 247 -10.16 4.11 25.16
CA LYS A 247 -8.89 4.76 25.50
C LYS A 247 -7.79 4.55 24.44
N ASP A 248 -7.69 3.33 23.89
CA ASP A 248 -6.69 3.00 22.86
C ASP A 248 -7.28 2.02 21.84
N LYS A 249 -8.15 2.54 20.97
CA LYS A 249 -8.88 1.73 20.00
C LYS A 249 -7.95 0.94 19.08
N TYR A 250 -6.78 1.46 18.73
CA TYR A 250 -5.88 0.83 17.77
C TYR A 250 -5.16 -0.38 18.37
N HIS A 251 -4.61 -0.27 19.58
CA HIS A 251 -3.87 -1.36 20.21
C HIS A 251 -4.74 -2.28 21.07
N TYR A 252 -5.94 -1.84 21.45
CA TYR A 252 -6.90 -2.68 22.17
C TYR A 252 -7.19 -3.95 21.37
N ARG A 253 -6.93 -5.10 21.98
CA ARG A 253 -7.25 -6.42 21.44
C ARG A 253 -8.46 -6.97 22.18
N TYR A 254 -9.52 -7.31 21.43
CA TYR A 254 -10.66 -8.01 22.01
C TYR A 254 -10.22 -9.33 22.68
N PRO A 255 -10.78 -9.71 23.84
CA PRO A 255 -10.45 -10.99 24.45
C PRO A 255 -10.84 -12.14 23.51
N SER A 256 -9.87 -13.00 23.18
CA SER A 256 -10.01 -14.06 22.16
C SER A 256 -10.34 -13.55 20.75
N GLY A 257 -10.03 -12.30 20.45
CA GLY A 257 -10.21 -11.66 19.14
C GLY A 257 -8.96 -10.88 18.71
N GLU A 258 -9.17 -9.85 17.89
CA GLU A 258 -8.12 -9.05 17.24
C GLU A 258 -8.07 -7.60 17.76
N SER A 259 -6.93 -6.94 17.53
CA SER A 259 -6.80 -5.47 17.52
C SER A 259 -6.71 -4.92 16.09
N TYR A 260 -6.73 -3.60 15.91
CA TYR A 260 -6.42 -3.03 14.58
C TYR A 260 -4.95 -3.26 14.20
N GLU A 261 -4.04 -3.34 15.17
CA GLU A 261 -2.65 -3.71 14.92
C GLU A 261 -2.55 -5.14 14.34
N ASP A 262 -3.34 -6.10 14.86
CA ASP A 262 -3.44 -7.44 14.25
C ASP A 262 -4.00 -7.39 12.84
N LEU A 263 -5.06 -6.60 12.64
CA LEU A 263 -5.71 -6.45 11.35
C LEU A 263 -4.74 -5.90 10.30
N VAL A 264 -3.93 -4.89 10.64
CA VAL A 264 -2.87 -4.34 9.78
C VAL A 264 -1.86 -5.41 9.42
N GLY A 265 -1.40 -6.20 10.40
CA GLY A 265 -0.47 -7.31 10.15
C GLY A 265 -1.07 -8.38 9.23
N ARG A 266 -2.35 -8.73 9.42
CA ARG A 266 -3.09 -9.71 8.60
C ARG A 266 -3.36 -9.22 7.18
N LEU A 267 -3.54 -7.91 6.98
CA LEU A 267 -3.81 -7.32 5.66
C LEU A 267 -2.54 -7.06 4.84
N GLU A 268 -1.34 -7.18 5.42
CA GLU A 268 -0.08 -6.96 4.70
C GLU A 268 -0.01 -7.74 3.36
N PRO A 269 -0.32 -9.05 3.29
CA PRO A 269 -0.29 -9.78 2.02
C PRO A 269 -1.31 -9.27 1.00
N VAL A 270 -2.47 -8.78 1.45
CA VAL A 270 -3.51 -8.22 0.56
C VAL A 270 -3.03 -6.92 -0.06
N ILE A 271 -2.40 -6.04 0.72
CA ILE A 271 -1.83 -4.78 0.20
C ILE A 271 -0.75 -5.09 -0.84
N MET A 272 0.12 -6.08 -0.58
CA MET A 272 1.15 -6.47 -1.54
C MET A 272 0.57 -7.00 -2.84
N GLU A 273 -0.51 -7.78 -2.77
CA GLU A 273 -1.19 -8.25 -3.98
C GLU A 273 -1.90 -7.09 -4.70
N LEU A 274 -2.53 -6.15 -3.99
CA LEU A 274 -3.15 -4.96 -4.60
C LEU A 274 -2.15 -4.13 -5.41
N GLU A 275 -0.89 -4.06 -4.96
CA GLU A 275 0.18 -3.37 -5.69
C GLU A 275 0.58 -4.04 -7.01
N ARG A 276 0.31 -5.34 -7.15
CA ARG A 276 0.59 -6.14 -8.36
C ARG A 276 -0.55 -6.15 -9.37
N GLN A 277 -1.77 -5.89 -8.92
CA GLN A 277 -2.98 -6.00 -9.72
C GLN A 277 -3.31 -4.69 -10.42
N SER A 278 -4.05 -4.78 -11.54
CA SER A 278 -4.65 -3.63 -12.22
C SER A 278 -5.93 -3.16 -11.52
N ASN A 279 -7.10 -3.42 -12.11
CA ASN A 279 -8.38 -2.96 -11.57
C ASN A 279 -8.94 -3.98 -10.58
N VAL A 280 -9.07 -3.58 -9.33
CA VAL A 280 -9.57 -4.44 -8.25
C VAL A 280 -10.68 -3.74 -7.49
N LEU A 281 -11.80 -4.44 -7.31
CA LEU A 281 -12.83 -4.08 -6.35
C LEU A 281 -12.69 -4.96 -5.10
N VAL A 282 -12.47 -4.33 -3.94
CA VAL A 282 -12.45 -5.01 -2.65
C VAL A 282 -13.79 -4.77 -1.94
N VAL A 283 -14.52 -5.86 -1.68
CA VAL A 283 -15.79 -5.88 -0.93
C VAL A 283 -15.53 -6.44 0.46
N SER A 284 -15.41 -5.56 1.45
CA SER A 284 -15.04 -5.93 2.83
C SER A 284 -15.96 -5.29 3.87
N HIS A 285 -15.38 -4.73 4.93
CA HIS A 285 -15.98 -4.55 6.24
C HIS A 285 -15.70 -3.17 6.83
N GLN A 286 -16.38 -2.83 7.92
CA GLN A 286 -16.12 -1.56 8.59
C GLN A 286 -14.81 -1.62 9.38
N VAL A 287 -14.08 -0.51 9.36
CA VAL A 287 -12.96 -0.19 10.27
C VAL A 287 -13.49 0.70 11.39
#